data_AF-A0A2J6X727-F1
#
_entry.id   AF-A0A2J6X727-F1
#
_cell.length_a   1.000
_cell.length_b   1.000
_cell.length_c   1.000
_cell.angle_alpha   90.00
_cell.angle_beta   90.00
_cell.angle_gamma   90.00
#
_symmetry.space_group_name_H-M   'P 1'
#
loop_
_entity.id
_entity.type
_entity.pdbx_description
1 polymer ?
#
loop_
_entity_poly.entity_id
_entity_poly.type
_entity_poly.pdbx_seq_one_letter_code
_entity_poly.pdbx_strand_id
1 'polypeptide(L)' 'PSRPYFTPIHLQPFYQERFGYERGDFPITERLGDVSLALPFSSVMSEAQVSEVVERLRAALAA' A
#
# COMPACT_ATOMS: atom_id res chain seq x y z
N PRO A 1 9.52 -8.54 0.68
CA PRO A 1 9.32 -7.16 0.21
C PRO A 1 7.90 -6.66 0.50
N SER A 2 7.79 -5.62 1.33
CA SER A 2 6.57 -4.79 1.43
C SER A 2 6.31 -4.11 0.09
N ARG A 3 5.06 -4.11 -0.36
CA ARG A 3 4.63 -3.39 -1.58
C ARG A 3 3.60 -2.32 -1.19
N PRO A 4 3.52 -1.21 -1.94
CA PRO A 4 2.35 -0.33 -1.88
C PRO A 4 1.09 -1.19 -2.00
N TYR A 5 0.11 -0.99 -1.12
CA TYR A 5 -1.04 -1.91 -1.08
C TYR A 5 -1.85 -1.81 -2.38
N PHE A 6 -2.03 -0.60 -2.91
CA PHE A 6 -2.61 -0.34 -4.23
C PHE A 6 -2.11 0.98 -4.80
N THR A 7 -1.67 0.97 -6.06
CA THR A 7 -1.52 2.20 -6.86
C THR A 7 -2.92 2.64 -7.32
N PRO A 8 -3.29 3.92 -7.22
CA PRO A 8 -4.56 4.43 -7.72
C PRO A 8 -4.78 4.04 -9.19
N ILE A 9 -5.93 3.42 -9.48
CA ILE A 9 -6.19 2.83 -10.79
C ILE A 9 -6.21 3.85 -11.93
N HIS A 10 -6.64 5.09 -11.65
CA HIS A 10 -6.70 6.17 -12.64
C HIS A 10 -5.32 6.61 -13.14
N LEU A 11 -4.27 6.34 -12.36
CA LEU A 11 -2.87 6.63 -12.74
C LEU A 11 -2.21 5.48 -13.51
N GLN A 12 -2.92 4.38 -13.79
CA GLN A 12 -2.38 3.32 -14.64
C GLN A 12 -2.39 3.77 -16.12
N PRO A 13 -1.38 3.41 -16.93
CA PRO A 13 -1.22 3.95 -18.29
C PRO A 13 -2.48 3.87 -19.17
N PHE A 14 -3.18 2.73 -19.16
CA PHE A 14 -4.42 2.56 -19.91
C PHE A 14 -5.49 3.60 -19.56
N TYR A 15 -5.62 3.94 -18.28
CA TYR A 15 -6.65 4.89 -17.82
C TYR A 15 -6.27 6.33 -18.13
N GLN A 16 -4.97 6.66 -18.05
CA GLN A 16 -4.47 7.97 -18.46
C GLN A 16 -4.63 8.17 -19.98
N GLU A 17 -4.20 7.20 -20.78
CA GLU A 17 -4.25 7.29 -22.26
C GLU A 17 -5.70 7.30 -22.79
N ARG A 18 -6.58 6.47 -22.23
CA ARG A 18 -7.95 6.33 -22.73
C ARG A 18 -8.92 7.39 -22.23
N PHE A 19 -8.73 7.88 -21.01
CA PHE A 19 -9.70 8.76 -20.34
C PHE A 19 -9.12 10.11 -19.94
N GLY A 20 -7.81 10.35 -20.12
CA GLY A 20 -7.17 11.61 -19.80
C GLY A 20 -7.02 11.87 -18.30
N TYR A 21 -7.03 10.82 -17.47
CA TYR A 21 -6.86 10.98 -16.03
C TYR A 21 -5.43 11.40 -15.67
N GLU A 22 -5.33 12.30 -14.70
CA GLU A 22 -4.09 12.84 -14.21
C GLU A 22 -4.04 12.85 -12.68
N ARG A 23 -2.84 13.06 -12.14
CA ARG A 23 -2.66 13.25 -10.70
C ARG A 23 -3.33 14.57 -10.30
N GLY A 24 -4.14 14.53 -9.24
CA GLY A 24 -4.95 15.65 -8.77
C GLY A 24 -6.44 15.45 -9.01
N ASP A 25 -6.84 14.55 -9.93
CA ASP A 25 -8.26 14.25 -10.18
C ASP A 25 -8.92 13.57 -8.96
N PHE A 26 -8.14 12.76 -8.24
CA PHE A 26 -8.62 12.02 -7.06
C PHE A 26 -7.61 12.11 -5.90
N PRO A 27 -7.48 13.30 -5.27
CA PRO A 27 -6.38 13.58 -4.33
C PRO A 27 -6.41 12.71 -3.06
N ILE A 28 -7.60 12.29 -2.62
CA ILE A 28 -7.74 11.39 -1.47
C ILE A 28 -7.23 9.99 -1.84
N THR A 29 -7.63 9.46 -2.99
CA THR A 29 -7.19 8.15 -3.48
C THR A 29 -5.67 8.13 -3.68
N GLU A 30 -5.11 9.19 -4.25
CA GLU A 30 -3.68 9.36 -4.46
C GLU A 30 -2.90 9.37 -3.15
N ARG A 31 -3.33 10.21 -2.20
CA ARG A 31 -2.72 10.23 -0.87
C ARG A 31 -2.73 8.85 -0.22
N LEU A 32 -3.85 8.13 -0.30
CA LEU A 32 -3.93 6.79 0.27
C LEU A 32 -2.99 5.80 -0.44
N GLY A 33 -2.88 5.85 -1.77
CA GLY A 33 -1.94 5.03 -2.53
C GLY A 33 -0.47 5.33 -2.20
N ASP A 34 -0.14 6.60 -1.93
CA ASP A 34 1.22 7.06 -1.62
C ASP A 34 1.67 6.67 -0.18
N VAL A 35 0.74 6.54 0.77
CA VAL A 35 1.07 6.29 2.20
C VAL A 35 0.68 4.89 2.72
N SER A 36 -0.10 4.11 1.96
CA SER A 36 -0.60 2.82 2.43
C SER A 36 0.35 1.66 2.11
N LEU A 37 0.59 0.85 3.14
CA LEU A 37 1.41 -0.35 3.09
C LEU A 37 0.56 -1.59 3.41
N ALA A 38 0.77 -2.66 2.65
CA ALA A 38 0.28 -3.99 3.01
C ALA A 38 1.25 -4.67 3.99
N LEU A 39 0.77 -4.98 5.19
CA LEU A 39 1.49 -5.92 6.07
C LEU A 39 1.25 -7.36 5.61
N PRO A 40 2.11 -8.33 5.96
CA PRO A 40 1.81 -9.73 5.75
C PRO A 40 0.52 -10.13 6.49
N PHE A 41 -0.46 -10.64 5.75
CA PHE A 41 -1.67 -11.25 6.31
C PHE A 41 -2.05 -12.47 5.47
N SER A 42 -2.34 -13.59 6.13
CA SER A 42 -2.80 -14.83 5.50
C SER A 42 -3.38 -15.77 6.55
N SER A 43 -4.36 -16.59 6.19
CA SER A 43 -4.98 -17.58 7.09
C SER A 43 -4.05 -18.70 7.51
N VAL A 44 -2.90 -18.86 6.85
CA VAL A 44 -1.90 -19.88 7.18
C VAL A 44 -0.72 -19.33 7.99
N MET A 45 -0.74 -18.05 8.38
CA MET A 45 0.31 -17.49 9.22
C MET A 45 0.21 -18.01 10.65
N SER A 46 1.36 -18.36 11.25
CA SER A 46 1.44 -18.69 12.66
C SER A 46 1.46 -17.43 13.54
N GLU A 47 1.08 -17.57 14.81
CA GLU A 47 1.17 -16.49 15.79
C GLU A 47 2.61 -15.95 15.94
N ALA A 48 3.62 -16.82 15.77
CA ALA A 48 5.03 -16.42 15.79
C ALA A 48 5.37 -15.48 14.63
N GLN A 49 4.85 -15.77 13.42
CA GLN A 49 5.05 -14.90 12.25
C GLN A 49 4.33 -13.55 12.43
N VAL A 50 3.13 -13.55 13.01
CA VAL A 50 2.41 -12.30 13.34
C VAL A 50 3.21 -11.48 14.36
N SER A 51 3.73 -12.13 15.40
CA SER A 51 4.54 -11.48 16.43
C SER A 51 5.81 -10.86 15.82
N GLU A 52 6.48 -11.56 14.89
CA GLU A 52 7.64 -11.01 14.18
C GLU A 52 7.28 -9.75 13.40
N VAL A 53 6.16 -9.73 12.66
CA VAL A 53 5.70 -8.54 11.93
C VAL A 53 5.49 -7.36 12.88
N VAL A 54 4.84 -7.60 14.03
CA VAL A 54 4.58 -6.56 15.04
C VAL A 54 5.89 -5.98 15.58
N GLU A 55 6.84 -6.82 15.97
CA GLU A 55 8.12 -6.37 16.52
C GLU A 55 8.93 -5.57 15.50
N ARG A 56 8.98 -6.03 14.25
CA ARG A 56 9.66 -5.29 13.17
C ARG A 56 8.99 -3.95 12.88
N LEU A 57 7.66 -3.89 12.88
CA LEU A 57 6.92 -2.65 12.68
C LEU A 57 7.16 -1.65 13.82
N ARG A 58 7.12 -2.11 15.08
CA ARG A 58 7.43 -1.26 16.24
C ARG A 58 8.83 -0.69 16.16
N ALA A 59 9.82 -1.52 15.84
CA ALA A 59 11.21 -1.07 15.70
C ALA A 59 11.37 -0.03 14.58
N ALA A 60 10.69 -0.20 13.45
CA ALA A 60 10.73 0.74 12.33
C ALA A 60 10.06 2.10 12.61
N LEU A 61 9.10 2.15 13.53
CA LEU A 61 8.39 3.39 13.92
C LEU A 61 9.04 4.13 15.09
N ALA A 62 9.91 3.46 15.85
CA ALA A 62 10.62 4.05 16.99
C ALA A 62 11.95 4.73 16.60
N ALA A 63 12.41 4.53 15.35
CA ALA A 63 13.57 5.17 14.75
C ALA A 63 13.17 6.43 13.98
#